data_AF-A0A9D2PF94-F1
#
_entry.id   AF-A0A9D2PF94-F1
#
_cell.length_a   1.000
_cell.length_b   1.000
_cell.length_c   1.000
_cell.angle_alpha   90.00
_cell.angle_beta   90.00
_cell.angle_gamma   90.00
#
_symmetry.space_group_name_H-M   'P 1'
#
loop_
_entity.id
_entity.type
_entity.pdbx_description
1 polymer ?
#
loop_
_entity_poly.entity_id
_entity_poly.type
_entity_poly.pdbx_seq_one_letter_code
_entity_poly.pdbx_strand_id
1 'polypeptide(L)'
;MQDKQYDMLMKAANEHAYMSIAINSDGTPVRRTFIPWERTVSAFNMKKPIITLAVADLQDKDIMNALKKCALEGCYIYTALADYSFIADFIELKDLYILHGEHMSDLSFIRHLSKLFMFYLEDATLPDLNPLIDNCNENKVLLGRCFGFYNCTVVDTSALAKIKFMLSELLVWPAKGDSIGRWRPSDYFTIFRFYKN
;
A
#
# COMPACT_ATOMS: atom_id res chain seq x y z
N MET A 1 -15.34 5.83 -14.90
CA MET A 1 -15.76 6.44 -13.61
C MET A 1 -17.15 7.08 -13.72
N GLN A 2 -17.96 7.10 -12.65
CA GLN A 2 -19.27 7.78 -12.64
C GLN A 2 -19.13 9.31 -12.58
N ASP A 3 -20.01 10.06 -13.25
CA ASP A 3 -19.95 11.54 -13.37
C ASP A 3 -19.73 12.26 -12.04
N LYS A 4 -20.46 11.87 -10.99
CA LYS A 4 -20.32 12.47 -9.65
C LYS A 4 -18.90 12.30 -9.07
N GLN A 5 -18.26 11.15 -9.30
CA GLN A 5 -16.90 10.90 -8.82
C GLN A 5 -15.88 11.69 -9.64
N TYR A 6 -16.15 11.85 -10.95
CA TYR A 6 -15.35 12.72 -11.81
C TYR A 6 -15.37 14.18 -11.34
N ASP A 7 -16.55 14.72 -11.04
CA ASP A 7 -16.68 16.08 -10.52
C ASP A 7 -15.95 16.28 -9.19
N MET A 8 -16.02 15.28 -8.30
CA MET A 8 -15.30 15.28 -7.03
C MET A 8 -13.78 15.27 -7.25
N LEU A 9 -13.28 14.48 -8.19
CA LEU A 9 -11.87 14.44 -8.56
C LEU A 9 -11.42 15.81 -9.11
N MET A 10 -12.15 16.37 -10.06
CA MET A 10 -11.76 17.63 -10.70
C MET A 10 -11.80 18.80 -9.71
N LYS A 11 -12.78 18.82 -8.81
CA LYS A 11 -12.81 19.80 -7.71
C LYS A 11 -11.58 19.66 -6.82
N ALA A 12 -11.27 18.44 -6.36
CA ALA A 12 -10.12 18.21 -5.50
C ALA A 12 -8.79 18.55 -6.19
N ALA A 13 -8.65 18.24 -7.48
CA ALA A 13 -7.47 18.57 -8.27
C ALA A 13 -7.27 20.09 -8.39
N ASN A 14 -8.34 20.86 -8.57
CA ASN A 14 -8.26 22.33 -8.64
C ASN A 14 -7.88 22.95 -7.29
N GLU A 15 -8.35 22.36 -6.19
CA GLU A 15 -8.12 22.83 -4.83
C GLU A 15 -6.82 22.25 -4.21
N HIS A 16 -6.10 21.37 -4.92
CA HIS A 16 -5.02 20.54 -4.38
C HIS A 16 -5.44 19.82 -3.08
N ALA A 17 -6.70 19.43 -3.02
CA ALA A 17 -7.31 18.89 -1.82
C ALA A 17 -6.90 17.44 -1.59
N TYR A 18 -7.10 17.01 -0.35
CA TYR A 18 -6.97 15.62 0.06
C TYR A 18 -7.80 14.69 -0.83
N MET A 19 -7.19 13.57 -1.23
CA MET A 19 -7.82 12.53 -2.03
C MET A 19 -7.45 11.14 -1.52
N SER A 20 -8.40 10.21 -1.67
CA SER A 20 -8.19 8.79 -1.44
C SER A 20 -9.01 8.02 -2.47
N ILE A 21 -8.42 7.03 -3.13
CA ILE A 21 -9.02 6.33 -4.27
C ILE A 21 -9.09 4.82 -4.04
N ALA A 22 -10.17 4.21 -4.54
CA ALA A 22 -10.23 2.78 -4.77
C ALA A 22 -10.09 2.47 -6.25
N ILE A 23 -9.59 1.29 -6.59
CA ILE A 23 -9.49 0.77 -7.95
C ILE A 23 -10.07 -0.64 -7.92
N ASN A 24 -11.04 -0.90 -8.79
CA ASN A 24 -11.62 -2.22 -9.01
C ASN A 24 -11.92 -2.43 -10.50
N SER A 25 -12.51 -3.57 -10.85
CA SER A 25 -12.72 -3.96 -12.25
C SER A 25 -13.67 -3.03 -13.02
N ASP A 26 -14.67 -2.45 -12.35
CA ASP A 26 -15.82 -1.81 -12.99
C ASP A 26 -16.09 -0.36 -12.55
N GLY A 27 -15.33 0.16 -11.57
CA GLY A 27 -15.50 1.49 -11.00
C GLY A 27 -16.65 1.60 -10.00
N THR A 28 -17.25 0.48 -9.57
CA THR A 28 -18.34 0.48 -8.59
C THR A 28 -17.87 1.09 -7.27
N PRO A 29 -18.57 2.10 -6.69
CA PRO A 29 -18.11 2.80 -5.51
C PRO A 29 -17.83 1.91 -4.30
N VAL A 30 -16.58 1.93 -3.83
CA VAL A 30 -16.17 1.29 -2.57
C VAL A 30 -16.11 2.34 -1.46
N ARG A 31 -16.95 2.20 -0.44
CA ARG A 31 -17.05 3.17 0.68
C ARG A 31 -16.46 2.67 1.99
N ARG A 32 -15.93 1.45 1.98
CA ARG A 32 -15.34 0.78 3.14
C ARG A 32 -14.12 0.02 2.65
N THR A 33 -13.05 0.10 3.41
CA THR A 33 -11.93 -0.82 3.29
C THR A 33 -11.99 -1.76 4.48
N PHE A 34 -11.73 -3.05 4.26
CA PHE A 34 -11.27 -3.89 5.34
C PHE A 34 -9.98 -3.29 5.90
N ILE A 35 -9.82 -3.34 7.22
CA ILE A 35 -8.59 -2.92 7.87
C ILE A 35 -7.84 -4.23 8.15
N PRO A 36 -6.79 -4.55 7.40
CA PRO A 36 -6.11 -5.84 7.52
C PRO A 36 -5.49 -6.11 8.89
N TRP A 37 -5.44 -5.06 9.70
CA TRP A 37 -4.89 -5.02 11.03
C TRP A 37 -5.89 -4.42 12.04
N GLU A 38 -7.10 -4.99 12.16
CA GLU A 38 -8.12 -4.56 13.14
C GLU A 38 -7.62 -4.46 14.61
N ARG A 39 -6.42 -5.00 14.91
CA ARG A 39 -5.82 -5.05 16.24
C ARG A 39 -4.42 -4.43 16.38
N THR A 40 -3.82 -3.86 15.34
CA THR A 40 -2.55 -3.12 15.52
C THR A 40 -2.86 -1.65 15.77
N VAL A 41 -2.22 -1.05 16.78
CA VAL A 41 -2.44 0.36 17.17
C VAL A 41 -2.13 1.37 16.05
N SER A 42 -1.45 0.95 14.98
CA SER A 42 -1.11 1.79 13.83
C SER A 42 -2.16 1.78 12.72
N ALA A 43 -3.05 0.78 12.69
CA ALA A 43 -4.10 0.57 11.69
C ALA A 43 -5.24 1.59 11.70
N PHE A 44 -5.43 2.27 12.83
CA PHE A 44 -6.67 2.97 13.17
C PHE A 44 -6.97 4.20 12.31
N ASN A 45 -6.06 4.61 11.42
CA ASN A 45 -6.15 5.86 10.66
C ASN A 45 -6.23 5.70 9.14
N MET A 46 -6.40 4.48 8.62
CA MET A 46 -6.54 4.28 7.17
C MET A 46 -7.69 5.11 6.59
N LYS A 47 -7.39 5.80 5.51
CA LYS A 47 -8.32 6.70 4.82
C LYS A 47 -9.42 5.94 4.07
N LYS A 48 -10.66 6.40 4.15
CA LYS A 48 -11.73 5.82 3.30
C LYS A 48 -11.56 6.32 1.86
N PRO A 49 -11.74 5.46 0.85
CA PRO A 49 -11.82 5.92 -0.54
C PRO A 49 -12.94 6.94 -0.71
N ILE A 50 -12.63 8.04 -1.40
CA ILE A 50 -13.57 9.09 -1.79
C ILE A 50 -14.20 8.75 -3.14
N ILE A 51 -13.35 8.32 -4.08
CA ILE A 51 -13.75 7.90 -5.43
C ILE A 51 -13.27 6.47 -5.72
N THR A 52 -13.82 5.88 -6.75
CA THR A 52 -13.47 4.55 -7.23
C THR A 52 -13.30 4.61 -8.72
N LEU A 53 -12.16 4.11 -9.18
CA LEU A 53 -11.78 4.02 -10.58
C LEU A 53 -12.00 2.59 -11.05
N ALA A 54 -12.50 2.44 -12.28
CA ALA A 54 -12.36 1.20 -13.01
C ALA A 54 -10.90 1.05 -13.48
N VAL A 55 -10.46 -0.17 -13.75
CA VAL A 55 -9.13 -0.40 -14.37
C VAL A 55 -8.96 0.40 -15.67
N ALA A 56 -10.02 0.52 -16.46
CA ALA A 56 -10.01 1.31 -17.70
C ALA A 56 -9.72 2.80 -17.47
N ASP A 57 -10.10 3.37 -16.32
CA ASP A 57 -9.88 4.78 -15.99
C ASP A 57 -8.38 5.09 -15.80
N LEU A 58 -7.53 4.10 -15.53
CA LEU A 58 -6.08 4.27 -15.42
C LEU A 58 -5.41 4.64 -16.76
N GLN A 59 -6.09 4.39 -17.88
CA GLN A 59 -5.62 4.76 -19.22
C GLN A 59 -6.03 6.19 -19.61
N ASP A 60 -6.95 6.79 -18.85
CA ASP A 60 -7.41 8.15 -19.08
C ASP A 60 -6.40 9.16 -18.52
N LYS A 61 -5.76 9.89 -19.42
CA LYS A 61 -4.72 10.86 -19.07
C LYS A 61 -5.26 12.02 -18.23
N ASP A 62 -6.49 12.43 -18.44
CA ASP A 62 -7.08 13.56 -17.71
C ASP A 62 -7.39 13.16 -16.27
N ILE A 63 -7.91 11.94 -16.06
CA ILE A 63 -8.07 11.36 -14.73
C ILE A 63 -6.71 11.25 -14.02
N MET A 64 -5.71 10.65 -14.67
CA MET A 64 -4.40 10.46 -14.06
C MET A 64 -3.69 11.79 -13.75
N ASN A 65 -3.81 12.78 -14.64
CA ASN A 65 -3.27 14.12 -14.40
C ASN A 65 -4.00 14.85 -13.26
N ALA A 66 -5.31 14.67 -13.13
CA ALA A 66 -6.07 15.24 -12.02
C ALA A 66 -5.66 14.61 -10.68
N LEU A 67 -5.48 13.29 -10.62
CA LEU A 67 -5.00 12.59 -9.43
C LEU A 67 -3.65 13.10 -8.95
N LYS A 68 -2.73 13.38 -9.88
CA LYS A 68 -1.39 13.94 -9.58
C LYS A 68 -1.43 15.35 -8.99
N LYS A 69 -2.52 16.10 -9.21
CA LYS A 69 -2.71 17.44 -8.62
C LYS A 69 -3.32 17.39 -7.22
N CYS A 70 -3.97 16.28 -6.87
CA CYS A 70 -4.52 16.08 -5.53
C CYS A 70 -3.41 15.76 -4.51
N ALA A 71 -3.68 16.04 -3.24
CA ALA A 71 -2.95 15.42 -2.14
C ALA A 71 -3.47 13.99 -1.94
N LEU A 72 -3.07 13.07 -2.82
CA LEU A 72 -3.50 11.68 -2.81
C LEU A 72 -2.77 10.91 -1.70
N GLU A 73 -3.48 10.66 -0.59
CA GLU A 73 -2.91 10.00 0.59
C GLU A 73 -3.27 8.51 0.67
N GLY A 74 -4.33 8.06 -0.01
CA GLY A 74 -4.80 6.67 0.04
C GLY A 74 -5.05 6.06 -1.34
N CYS A 75 -4.55 4.84 -1.55
CA CYS A 75 -4.76 4.06 -2.77
C CYS A 75 -5.10 2.61 -2.42
N TYR A 76 -6.28 2.15 -2.84
CA TYR A 76 -6.83 0.83 -2.49
C TYR A 76 -7.17 0.05 -3.75
N ILE A 77 -6.43 -1.00 -4.04
CA ILE A 77 -6.51 -1.79 -5.27
C ILE A 77 -7.13 -3.15 -4.95
N TYR A 78 -8.36 -3.36 -5.40
CA TYR A 78 -9.18 -4.55 -5.14
C TYR A 78 -9.24 -5.53 -6.31
N THR A 79 -8.39 -5.35 -7.32
CA THR A 79 -8.33 -6.20 -8.51
C THR A 79 -6.90 -6.32 -8.99
N ALA A 80 -6.56 -7.42 -9.65
CA ALA A 80 -5.22 -7.61 -10.20
C ALA A 80 -4.97 -6.60 -11.33
N LEU A 81 -3.79 -5.96 -11.31
CA LEU A 81 -3.34 -5.05 -12.37
C LEU A 81 -2.13 -5.65 -13.08
N ALA A 82 -1.97 -5.33 -14.36
CA ALA A 82 -0.77 -5.68 -15.10
C ALA A 82 0.40 -4.74 -14.78
N ASP A 83 0.12 -3.52 -14.32
CA ASP A 83 1.12 -2.50 -14.03
C ASP A 83 0.72 -1.68 -12.79
N TYR A 84 1.66 -1.53 -11.86
CA TYR A 84 1.54 -0.75 -10.62
C TYR A 84 2.45 0.49 -10.62
N SER A 85 3.19 0.74 -11.70
CA SER A 85 4.21 1.80 -11.79
C SER A 85 3.65 3.20 -11.56
N PHE A 86 2.39 3.44 -11.94
CA PHE A 86 1.71 4.74 -11.77
C PHE A 86 1.65 5.21 -10.31
N ILE A 87 1.75 4.29 -9.35
CA ILE A 87 1.74 4.60 -7.91
C ILE A 87 2.94 5.50 -7.54
N ALA A 88 4.06 5.38 -8.25
CA ALA A 88 5.27 6.17 -8.00
C ALA A 88 5.05 7.68 -8.17
N ASP A 89 4.02 8.09 -8.90
CA ASP A 89 3.69 9.50 -9.12
C ASP A 89 2.98 10.15 -7.91
N PHE A 90 2.49 9.36 -6.95
CA PHE A 90 1.72 9.85 -5.81
C PHE A 90 2.59 10.02 -4.56
N ILE A 91 3.48 11.02 -4.58
CA ILE A 91 4.48 11.26 -3.52
C ILE A 91 3.88 11.55 -2.12
N GLU A 92 2.60 11.93 -2.06
CA GLU A 92 1.84 12.17 -0.83
C GLU A 92 1.22 10.90 -0.24
N LEU A 93 1.38 9.75 -0.91
CA LEU A 93 0.75 8.49 -0.53
C LEU A 93 1.23 8.04 0.85
N LYS A 94 0.25 7.72 1.70
CA LYS A 94 0.42 7.29 3.08
C LYS A 94 -0.08 5.87 3.30
N ASP A 95 -1.22 5.56 2.68
CA ASP A 95 -1.91 4.27 2.76
C ASP A 95 -1.92 3.62 1.38
N LEU A 96 -1.29 2.45 1.28
CA LEU A 96 -1.36 1.59 0.10
C LEU A 96 -1.94 0.23 0.48
N TYR A 97 -2.94 -0.20 -0.28
CA TYR A 97 -3.58 -1.51 -0.11
C TYR A 97 -3.71 -2.20 -1.45
N ILE A 98 -3.16 -3.41 -1.58
CA ILE A 98 -3.20 -4.21 -2.81
C ILE A 98 -3.67 -5.62 -2.44
N LEU A 99 -4.86 -6.00 -2.92
CA LEU A 99 -5.47 -7.31 -2.60
C LEU A 99 -4.95 -8.45 -3.48
N HIS A 100 -4.62 -8.13 -4.73
CA HIS A 100 -4.29 -9.10 -5.76
C HIS A 100 -2.95 -8.70 -6.39
N GLY A 101 -1.86 -9.24 -5.84
CA GLY A 101 -0.47 -8.98 -6.23
C GLY A 101 0.15 -10.04 -7.13
N GLU A 102 -0.64 -10.96 -7.70
CA GLU A 102 -0.17 -12.15 -8.41
C GLU A 102 0.68 -11.82 -9.65
N HIS A 103 0.52 -10.62 -10.20
CA HIS A 103 1.23 -10.13 -11.39
C HIS A 103 2.34 -9.12 -11.05
N MET A 104 2.59 -8.89 -9.75
CA MET A 104 3.62 -7.96 -9.31
C MET A 104 5.02 -8.53 -9.56
N SER A 105 5.86 -7.79 -10.29
CA SER A 105 7.25 -8.19 -10.55
C SER A 105 8.22 -7.74 -9.47
N ASP A 106 7.97 -6.58 -8.84
CA ASP A 106 8.78 -6.02 -7.76
C ASP A 106 8.04 -4.88 -7.02
N LEU A 107 8.71 -4.26 -6.05
CA LEU A 107 8.23 -3.11 -5.26
C LEU A 107 8.88 -1.78 -5.66
N SER A 108 9.47 -1.66 -6.86
CA SER A 108 10.22 -0.47 -7.26
C SER A 108 9.41 0.83 -7.19
N PHE A 109 8.10 0.75 -7.45
CA PHE A 109 7.18 1.89 -7.45
C PHE A 109 7.03 2.58 -6.08
N ILE A 110 7.38 1.92 -4.96
CA ILE A 110 7.33 2.55 -3.62
C ILE A 110 8.63 3.23 -3.21
N ARG A 111 9.72 3.08 -3.97
CA ARG A 111 11.07 3.47 -3.52
C ARG A 111 11.14 4.93 -3.03
N HIS A 112 10.46 5.85 -3.71
CA HIS A 112 10.49 7.28 -3.41
C HIS A 112 9.29 7.79 -2.61
N LEU A 113 8.38 6.90 -2.18
CA LEU A 113 7.20 7.27 -1.40
C LEU A 113 7.57 7.47 0.07
N SER A 114 8.19 8.60 0.39
CA SER A 114 8.71 8.92 1.72
C SER A 114 7.63 8.98 2.81
N LYS A 115 6.38 9.25 2.42
CA LYS A 115 5.21 9.38 3.30
C LYS A 115 4.47 8.07 3.54
N LEU A 116 4.83 6.99 2.83
CA LEU A 116 4.19 5.70 2.97
C LEU A 116 4.44 5.14 4.37
N PHE A 117 3.36 4.93 5.13
CA PHE A 117 3.45 4.36 6.47
C PHE A 117 2.55 3.13 6.66
N MET A 118 1.52 2.94 5.84
CA MET A 118 0.75 1.69 5.79
C MET A 118 0.87 1.05 4.42
N PHE A 119 1.31 -0.21 4.36
CA PHE A 119 1.34 -0.96 3.11
C PHE A 119 0.86 -2.40 3.31
N TYR A 120 -0.32 -2.69 2.79
CA TYR A 120 -0.86 -4.04 2.67
C TYR A 120 -0.65 -4.56 1.25
N LEU A 121 -0.13 -5.78 1.14
CA LEU A 121 0.00 -6.52 -0.10
C LEU A 121 -0.46 -7.96 0.14
N GLU A 122 -1.24 -8.50 -0.78
CA GLU A 122 -1.66 -9.89 -0.76
C GLU A 122 -1.33 -10.60 -2.08
N ASP A 123 -1.04 -11.90 -1.99
CA ASP A 123 -0.84 -12.81 -3.13
C ASP A 123 0.32 -12.46 -4.08
N ALA A 124 1.44 -11.92 -3.59
CA ALA A 124 2.59 -11.54 -4.41
C ALA A 124 3.80 -12.50 -4.30
N THR A 125 4.54 -12.68 -5.40
CA THR A 125 5.88 -13.31 -5.38
C THR A 125 6.94 -12.26 -5.69
N LEU A 126 7.66 -11.83 -4.66
CA LEU A 126 8.65 -10.77 -4.74
C LEU A 126 10.07 -11.36 -4.91
N PRO A 127 10.87 -10.85 -5.86
CA PRO A 127 12.25 -11.29 -6.01
C PRO A 127 13.09 -10.93 -4.78
N ASP A 128 12.88 -9.74 -4.22
CA ASP A 128 13.54 -9.27 -3.00
C ASP A 128 12.73 -8.15 -2.30
N LEU A 129 13.29 -7.61 -1.21
CA LEU A 129 12.73 -6.47 -0.46
C LEU A 129 13.55 -5.19 -0.56
N ASN A 130 14.56 -5.12 -1.44
CA ASN A 130 15.45 -3.95 -1.54
C ASN A 130 14.67 -2.63 -1.70
N PRO A 131 13.63 -2.50 -2.57
CA PRO A 131 12.89 -1.24 -2.70
C PRO A 131 12.23 -0.78 -1.40
N LEU A 132 11.67 -1.71 -0.62
CA LEU A 132 11.05 -1.42 0.68
C LEU A 132 12.10 -1.00 1.72
N ILE A 133 13.20 -1.75 1.81
CA ILE A 133 14.28 -1.49 2.77
C ILE A 133 14.98 -0.17 2.46
N ASP A 134 15.26 0.12 1.18
CA ASP A 134 15.87 1.37 0.74
C ASP A 134 14.96 2.56 1.04
N ASN A 135 13.66 2.47 0.70
CA ASN A 135 12.68 3.49 1.06
C ASN A 135 12.70 3.80 2.56
N CYS A 136 12.72 2.78 3.42
CA CYS A 136 12.70 2.99 4.86
C CYS A 136 14.04 3.52 5.42
N ASN A 137 15.16 3.06 4.87
CA ASN A 137 16.49 3.52 5.26
C ASN A 137 16.71 5.01 4.93
N GLU A 138 16.21 5.45 3.78
CA GLU A 138 16.30 6.84 3.32
C GLU A 138 15.34 7.77 4.09
N ASN A 139 14.19 7.26 4.55
CA ASN A 139 13.11 8.04 5.14
C ASN A 139 12.92 7.81 6.65
N LYS A 140 13.95 8.15 7.44
CA LYS A 140 14.03 7.91 8.90
C LYS A 140 13.00 8.66 9.77
N VAL A 141 12.15 9.50 9.18
CA VAL A 141 11.34 10.50 9.91
C VAL A 141 10.01 9.94 10.42
N LEU A 142 9.53 8.81 9.87
CA LEU A 142 8.20 8.27 10.23
C LEU A 142 8.32 7.07 11.17
N LEU A 143 8.13 7.35 12.46
CA LEU A 143 7.75 6.32 13.44
C LEU A 143 6.35 5.79 13.07
N GLY A 144 6.10 4.50 13.33
CA GLY A 144 4.74 3.94 13.15
C GLY A 144 4.50 3.16 11.87
N ARG A 145 5.51 2.98 11.01
CA ARG A 145 5.35 2.25 9.74
C ARG A 145 4.92 0.79 9.98
N CYS A 146 3.88 0.36 9.27
CA CYS A 146 3.29 -0.97 9.33
C CYS A 146 3.11 -1.53 7.93
N PHE A 147 3.81 -2.62 7.67
CA PHE A 147 3.76 -3.33 6.40
C PHE A 147 3.35 -4.78 6.64
N GLY A 148 2.39 -5.28 5.89
CA GLY A 148 2.05 -6.70 5.95
C GLY A 148 1.75 -7.26 4.57
N PHE A 149 2.52 -8.29 4.25
CA PHE A 149 2.54 -9.00 2.99
C PHE A 149 1.97 -10.39 3.24
N TYR A 150 0.70 -10.56 2.89
CA TYR A 150 -0.10 -11.75 3.16
C TYR A 150 -0.10 -12.67 1.96
N ASN A 151 0.02 -13.97 2.22
CA ASN A 151 0.28 -14.97 1.18
C ASN A 151 1.38 -14.54 0.18
N CYS A 152 2.42 -13.86 0.70
CA CYS A 152 3.51 -13.37 -0.13
C CYS A 152 4.73 -14.27 0.02
N THR A 153 5.43 -14.50 -1.09
CA THR A 153 6.73 -15.17 -1.10
C THR A 153 7.82 -14.16 -1.41
N VAL A 154 8.91 -14.15 -0.64
CA VAL A 154 10.11 -13.35 -0.91
C VAL A 154 11.25 -14.30 -1.24
N VAL A 155 11.77 -14.24 -2.46
CA VAL A 155 12.81 -15.16 -2.94
C VAL A 155 14.16 -14.89 -2.28
N ASP A 156 14.62 -13.63 -2.28
CA ASP A 156 15.83 -13.20 -1.58
C ASP A 156 15.52 -12.26 -0.40
N THR A 157 15.95 -12.66 0.80
CA THR A 157 15.77 -11.91 2.05
C THR A 157 17.05 -11.18 2.50
N SER A 158 18.11 -11.18 1.69
CA SER A 158 19.40 -10.55 2.01
C SER A 158 19.28 -9.06 2.36
N ALA A 159 18.28 -8.36 1.81
CA ALA A 159 17.99 -6.96 2.11
C ALA A 159 17.74 -6.69 3.62
N LEU A 160 17.26 -7.68 4.38
CA LEU A 160 17.00 -7.53 5.81
C LEU A 160 18.27 -7.26 6.63
N ALA A 161 19.43 -7.71 6.15
CA ALA A 161 20.71 -7.42 6.79
C ALA A 161 21.11 -5.93 6.69
N LYS A 162 20.43 -5.15 5.83
CA LYS A 162 20.72 -3.73 5.57
C LYS A 162 19.81 -2.77 6.33
N ILE A 163 18.94 -3.27 7.22
CA ILE A 163 17.97 -2.46 7.96
C ILE A 163 18.70 -1.49 8.90
N LYS A 164 18.39 -0.18 8.78
CA LYS A 164 18.89 0.91 9.62
C LYS A 164 17.76 1.77 10.21
N PHE A 165 16.55 1.23 10.26
CA PHE A 165 15.33 1.88 10.73
C PHE A 165 14.56 0.98 11.70
N MET A 166 13.57 1.56 12.38
CA MET A 166 12.60 0.82 13.18
C MET A 166 11.21 0.90 12.51
N LEU A 167 10.53 -0.24 12.43
CA LEU A 167 9.11 -0.32 12.07
C LEU A 167 8.28 -0.65 13.31
N SER A 168 7.01 -0.25 13.28
CA SER A 168 6.05 -0.85 14.20
C SER A 168 5.81 -2.31 13.84
N GLU A 169 5.72 -2.61 12.54
CA GLU A 169 5.48 -3.97 12.08
C GLU A 169 5.95 -4.21 10.63
N LEU A 170 6.60 -5.36 10.40
CA LEU A 170 6.73 -5.97 9.07
C LEU A 170 6.38 -7.46 9.16
N LEU A 171 5.29 -7.83 8.49
CA LEU A 171 4.81 -9.21 8.40
C LEU A 171 4.97 -9.72 6.97
N VAL A 172 5.58 -10.89 6.79
CA VAL A 172 5.53 -11.64 5.52
C VAL A 172 5.05 -13.06 5.84
N TRP A 173 3.87 -13.43 5.35
CA TRP A 173 3.11 -14.61 5.82
C TRP A 173 2.61 -15.50 4.65
N PRO A 174 2.58 -16.84 4.79
CA PRO A 174 2.04 -17.76 3.77
C PRO A 174 0.51 -17.94 3.86
N ALA A 175 -0.16 -18.35 2.77
CA ALA A 175 -1.62 -18.58 2.72
C ALA A 175 -2.21 -19.53 3.77
N LYS A 176 -1.42 -20.46 4.33
CA LYS A 176 -1.91 -21.49 5.27
C LYS A 176 -1.10 -21.49 6.56
N GLY A 177 -1.76 -21.09 7.65
CA GLY A 177 -1.22 -21.09 9.02
C GLY A 177 -2.16 -20.31 9.92
N ASP A 178 -3.16 -21.01 10.47
CA ASP A 178 -4.30 -20.40 11.14
C ASP A 178 -3.97 -19.86 12.56
N SER A 179 -4.63 -18.74 12.81
CA SER A 179 -5.10 -18.09 14.02
C SER A 179 -4.54 -18.41 15.43
N ILE A 180 -4.44 -17.32 16.21
CA ILE A 180 -4.50 -17.19 17.68
C ILE A 180 -3.15 -17.03 18.41
N GLY A 181 -2.04 -17.58 17.93
CA GLY A 181 -0.71 -17.38 18.58
C GLY A 181 -0.06 -16.00 18.43
N ARG A 182 -0.82 -15.00 17.96
CA ARG A 182 -0.40 -13.85 17.14
C ARG A 182 0.46 -12.78 17.82
N TRP A 183 0.84 -12.89 19.08
CA TRP A 183 1.55 -11.80 19.78
C TRP A 183 2.52 -12.34 20.83
N ARG A 184 3.78 -12.51 20.46
CA ARG A 184 4.86 -12.40 21.45
C ARG A 184 5.58 -11.07 21.23
N PRO A 185 5.62 -10.18 22.24
CA PRO A 185 6.51 -9.03 22.18
C PRO A 185 7.94 -9.57 22.07
N SER A 186 8.71 -9.02 21.14
CA SER A 186 10.17 -9.13 21.25
C SER A 186 10.63 -8.11 22.29
N ASP A 187 11.73 -8.38 22.98
CA ASP A 187 12.35 -7.44 23.94
C ASP A 187 12.89 -6.17 23.26
N TYR A 188 12.71 -6.03 21.94
CA TYR A 188 13.06 -4.87 21.13
C TYR A 188 11.81 -4.11 20.66
N PHE A 189 11.94 -2.78 20.54
CA PHE A 189 10.93 -1.84 20.03
C PHE A 189 10.53 -2.04 18.55
N THR A 190 10.87 -3.17 17.94
CA THR A 190 10.65 -3.47 16.51
C THR A 190 10.17 -4.91 16.35
N ILE A 191 8.97 -5.11 15.81
CA ILE A 191 8.41 -6.45 15.57
C ILE A 191 8.61 -6.79 14.09
N PHE A 192 9.70 -7.47 13.78
CA PHE A 192 9.89 -8.12 12.47
C PHE A 192 9.42 -9.58 12.57
N ARG A 193 8.53 -10.00 11.67
CA ARG A 193 8.10 -11.39 11.58
C ARG A 193 8.12 -11.87 10.15
N PHE A 194 9.08 -12.74 9.88
CA PHE A 194 9.22 -13.45 8.62
C PHE A 194 8.89 -14.90 8.84
N TYR A 195 7.93 -15.43 8.08
CA TYR A 195 7.76 -16.86 7.97
C TYR A 195 8.71 -17.38 6.89
N LYS A 196 9.61 -18.28 7.27
CA LYS A 196 10.47 -19.00 6.32
C LYS A 196 9.87 -20.40 6.16
N ASN A 197 9.58 -20.79 4.93
CA ASN A 197 9.20 -22.17 4.61
C ASN A 197 10.35 -23.14 4.92
#